data_AF-A0A919KNE6-F1
#
_entry.id   AF-A0A919KNE6-F1
#
_cell.length_a   1.000
_cell.length_b   1.000
_cell.length_c   1.000
_cell.angle_alpha   90.00
_cell.angle_beta   90.00
_cell.angle_gamma   90.00
#
_symmetry.space_group_name_H-M   'P 1'
#
loop_
_entity.id
_entity.type
_entity.pdbx_description
1 polymer ?
#
loop_
_entity_poly.entity_id
_entity_poly.type
_entity_poly.pdbx_seq_one_letter_code
_entity_poly.pdbx_strand_id
1 'polypeptide(L)'
;MALLWPLTGLTGVLGTGAPRAFVVIGITAVVWIGVVGLGRVPRPVLTLTLTGVAYGLVATTLGLLVPVLAGFGGPGGGPAWTIVPALLFDAMWGAIAGLAAAGVQRLRGTVR
;
A
#
# COMPACT_ATOMS: atom_id res chain seq x y z
N MET A 1 4.69 4.43 2.57
CA MET A 1 4.41 5.88 2.55
C MET A 1 3.15 6.19 3.36
N ALA A 2 3.13 5.82 4.65
CA ALA A 2 1.98 6.06 5.52
C ALA A 2 1.78 7.56 5.82
N LEU A 3 2.86 8.35 5.80
CA LEU A 3 2.84 9.78 6.13
C LEU A 3 2.31 10.69 5.00
N LEU A 4 2.25 10.24 3.75
CA LEU A 4 1.76 11.09 2.65
C LEU A 4 0.30 11.52 2.88
N TRP A 5 -0.50 10.65 3.48
CA TRP A 5 -1.89 10.95 3.80
C TRP A 5 -2.03 12.08 4.81
N PRO A 6 -1.52 11.99 6.06
CA PRO A 6 -1.62 13.09 7.02
C PRO A 6 -0.93 14.36 6.53
N LEU A 7 0.23 14.27 5.88
CA LEU A 7 0.94 15.45 5.37
C LEU A 7 0.11 16.23 4.35
N THR A 8 -0.48 15.56 3.36
CA THR A 8 -1.31 16.23 2.34
C THR A 8 -2.66 16.70 2.91
N GLY A 9 -3.12 16.11 4.00
CA GLY A 9 -4.29 16.59 4.76
C GLY A 9 -3.99 17.86 5.54
N LEU A 10 -2.81 17.95 6.15
CA LEU A 10 -2.37 19.12 6.93
C LEU A 10 -2.02 20.31 6.03
N THR A 11 -1.35 20.08 4.90
CA THR A 11 -0.92 21.16 3.99
C THR A 11 -1.99 21.60 3.01
N GLY A 12 -3.00 20.76 2.76
CA GLY A 12 -4.04 21.01 1.77
C GLY A 12 -3.56 21.03 0.31
N VAL A 13 -2.30 20.67 0.05
CA VAL A 13 -1.64 20.88 -1.27
C VAL A 13 -2.29 20.09 -2.42
N LEU A 14 -3.04 19.03 -2.11
CA LEU A 14 -3.75 18.18 -3.08
C LEU A 14 -5.27 18.34 -3.05
N GLY A 15 -5.79 19.32 -2.30
CA GLY A 15 -7.23 19.46 -2.07
C GLY A 15 -7.82 18.28 -1.30
N THR A 16 -9.10 17.99 -1.55
CA THR A 16 -9.88 16.96 -0.83
C THR A 16 -10.48 15.92 -1.79
N GLY A 17 -10.97 14.82 -1.21
CA GLY A 17 -11.71 13.80 -1.96
C GLY A 17 -10.86 12.87 -2.82
N ALA A 18 -11.49 12.29 -3.85
CA ALA A 18 -10.93 11.24 -4.68
C ALA A 18 -9.63 11.62 -5.43
N PRO A 19 -9.48 12.84 -6.00
CA PRO A 19 -8.25 13.21 -6.71
C PRO A 19 -7.01 13.12 -5.82
N ARG A 20 -7.09 13.63 -4.58
CA ARG A 20 -6.02 13.50 -3.59
C ARG A 20 -5.68 12.04 -3.31
N ALA A 21 -6.71 11.21 -3.14
CA ALA A 21 -6.51 9.79 -2.85
C ALA A 21 -5.77 9.07 -3.99
N PHE A 22 -6.17 9.29 -5.24
CA PHE A 22 -5.51 8.71 -6.40
C PHE A 22 -4.05 9.17 -6.55
N VAL A 23 -3.75 10.44 -6.26
CA VAL A 23 -2.37 10.94 -6.30
C VAL A 23 -1.51 10.25 -5.23
N VAL A 24 -1.99 10.15 -3.99
CA VAL A 24 -1.23 9.49 -2.91
C VAL A 24 -1.02 8.00 -3.20
N ILE A 25 -2.06 7.31 -3.68
CA ILE A 25 -1.98 5.91 -4.09
C ILE A 25 -0.99 5.75 -5.25
N GLY A 26 -1.10 6.60 -6.28
CA GLY A 26 -0.25 6.57 -7.46
C GLY A 26 1.23 6.77 -7.13
N ILE A 27 1.55 7.79 -6.33
CA ILE A 27 2.93 8.04 -5.87
C ILE A 27 3.44 6.84 -5.07
N THR A 28 2.63 6.32 -4.15
CA THR A 28 3.02 5.16 -3.32
C THR A 28 3.29 3.93 -4.19
N ALA A 29 2.42 3.64 -5.14
CA ALA A 29 2.58 2.52 -6.07
C ALA A 29 3.84 2.68 -6.93
N VAL A 30 4.04 3.84 -7.54
CA VAL A 30 5.22 4.13 -8.38
C VAL A 30 6.52 3.96 -7.60
N VAL A 31 6.58 4.47 -6.36
CA VAL A 31 7.77 4.33 -5.52
C VAL A 31 8.05 2.87 -5.18
N TRP A 32 7.05 2.10 -4.74
CA TRP A 32 7.27 0.69 -4.38
C TRP A 32 7.60 -0.19 -5.58
N ILE A 33 6.90 0.01 -6.70
CA ILE A 33 7.19 -0.67 -7.97
C ILE A 33 8.59 -0.30 -8.45
N GLY A 34 8.98 0.97 -8.35
CA GLY A 34 10.32 1.44 -8.69
C GLY A 34 11.39 0.79 -7.81
N VAL A 35 11.24 0.83 -6.49
CA VAL A 35 12.19 0.24 -5.52
C VAL A 35 12.37 -1.26 -5.76
N VAL A 36 11.27 -2.01 -5.84
CA VAL A 36 11.32 -3.47 -5.99
C VAL A 36 11.66 -3.90 -7.43
N GLY A 37 11.09 -3.21 -8.42
CA GLY A 37 11.26 -3.51 -9.84
C GLY A 37 12.60 -3.07 -10.41
N LEU A 38 13.18 -1.98 -9.91
CA LEU A 38 14.56 -1.58 -10.26
C LEU A 38 15.59 -2.29 -9.39
N GLY A 39 15.22 -2.69 -8.18
CA GLY A 39 16.02 -3.53 -7.30
C GLY A 39 16.19 -4.96 -7.82
N ARG A 40 17.15 -5.69 -7.25
CA ARG A 40 17.38 -7.13 -7.52
C ARG A 40 16.60 -8.01 -6.54
N VAL A 41 15.33 -7.70 -6.31
CA VAL A 41 14.47 -8.47 -5.39
C VAL A 41 14.12 -9.81 -6.06
N PRO A 42 14.52 -10.98 -5.51
CA PRO A 42 14.36 -12.26 -6.20
C PRO A 42 12.90 -12.70 -6.40
N ARG A 43 11.99 -12.28 -5.52
CA ARG A 43 10.57 -12.66 -5.54
C ARG A 43 9.67 -11.42 -5.42
N PRO A 44 9.66 -10.53 -6.44
CA PRO A 44 9.02 -9.21 -6.34
C PRO A 44 7.52 -9.29 -5.99
N VAL A 45 6.81 -10.29 -6.52
CA VAL A 45 5.40 -10.53 -6.22
C VAL A 45 5.19 -10.87 -4.75
N LEU A 46 5.86 -11.91 -4.26
CA LEU A 46 5.75 -12.33 -2.87
C LEU A 46 6.16 -11.20 -1.90
N THR A 47 7.23 -10.48 -2.23
CA THR A 47 7.69 -9.35 -1.41
C THR A 47 6.62 -8.27 -1.31
N LEU A 48 6.04 -7.82 -2.42
CA LEU A 48 5.03 -6.77 -2.38
C LEU A 48 3.69 -7.25 -1.83
N THR A 49 3.30 -8.52 -2.03
CA THR A 49 2.14 -9.12 -1.35
C THR A 49 2.32 -9.12 0.17
N LEU A 50 3.47 -9.61 0.67
CA LEU A 50 3.77 -9.60 2.11
C LEU A 50 3.88 -8.19 2.66
N THR A 51 4.38 -7.24 1.86
CA THR A 51 4.40 -5.82 2.24
C THR A 51 2.99 -5.26 2.39
N GLY A 52 2.07 -5.63 1.49
CA GLY A 52 0.64 -5.30 1.60
C GLY A 52 0.02 -5.88 2.88
N VAL A 53 0.24 -7.17 3.14
CA VAL A 53 -0.24 -7.82 4.38
C VAL A 53 0.33 -7.13 5.63
N ALA A 54 1.63 -6.84 5.65
CA ALA A 54 2.28 -6.15 6.76
C ALA A 54 1.70 -4.75 6.97
N TYR A 55 1.44 -4.02 5.88
CA TYR A 55 0.76 -2.72 5.95
C TYR A 55 -0.64 -2.84 6.55
N GLY A 56 -1.46 -3.78 6.07
CA GLY A 56 -2.82 -3.97 6.56
C GLY A 56 -2.87 -4.37 8.04
N LEU A 57 -1.92 -5.20 8.48
CA LEU A 57 -1.75 -5.54 9.90
C LEU A 57 -1.43 -4.30 10.73
N VAL A 58 -0.41 -3.52 10.32
CA VAL A 58 -0.03 -2.29 11.02
C VAL A 58 -1.17 -1.29 11.05
N ALA A 59 -1.88 -1.09 9.95
CA ALA A 59 -2.99 -0.15 9.86
C ALA A 59 -4.16 -0.56 10.77
N THR A 60 -4.49 -1.85 10.78
CA THR A 60 -5.53 -2.41 11.67
C THR A 60 -5.13 -2.27 13.14
N THR A 61 -3.91 -2.66 13.51
CA THR A 61 -3.41 -2.54 14.88
C THR A 61 -3.39 -1.08 15.35
N LEU A 62 -2.95 -0.16 14.50
CA LEU A 62 -2.97 1.27 14.81
C LEU A 62 -4.39 1.80 14.99
N GLY A 63 -5.35 1.39 14.15
CA GLY A 63 -6.75 1.79 14.28
C GLY A 63 -7.40 1.28 15.58
N LEU A 64 -6.99 0.10 16.06
CA LEU A 64 -7.45 -0.46 17.33
C LEU A 64 -6.83 0.23 18.55
N LEU A 65 -5.53 0.53 18.50
CA LEU A 65 -4.80 1.16 19.61
C LEU A 65 -5.03 2.66 19.70
N VAL A 66 -5.27 3.32 18.56
CA VAL A 66 -5.40 4.77 18.45
C VAL A 66 -6.71 5.10 17.74
N PRO A 67 -7.81 5.31 18.48
CA PRO A 67 -9.16 5.44 17.88
C PRO A 67 -9.29 6.58 16.87
N VAL A 68 -8.55 7.68 17.04
CA VAL A 68 -8.51 8.79 16.06
C VAL A 68 -7.95 8.35 14.69
N LEU A 69 -7.25 7.22 14.64
CA LEU A 69 -6.72 6.59 13.43
C LEU A 69 -7.55 5.39 12.95
N ALA A 70 -8.74 5.14 13.51
CA ALA A 70 -9.54 3.96 13.16
C ALA A 70 -9.77 3.81 11.64
N GLY A 71 -9.88 4.90 10.89
CA GLY A 71 -10.06 4.91 9.43
C GLY A 71 -8.78 5.04 8.59
N PHE A 72 -7.60 4.91 9.19
CA PHE A 72 -6.32 5.18 8.53
C PHE A 72 -5.98 4.17 7.42
N GLY A 73 -6.37 2.91 7.59
CA GLY A 73 -6.13 1.81 6.65
C GLY A 73 -7.30 1.44 5.74
N GLY A 74 -8.46 2.08 5.88
CA GLY A 74 -9.71 1.65 5.24
C GLY A 74 -10.92 1.97 6.11
N PRO A 75 -12.12 1.43 5.80
CA PRO A 75 -13.32 1.61 6.63
C PRO A 75 -13.06 1.11 8.05
N GLY A 76 -12.78 2.07 8.94
CA GLY A 76 -12.40 1.83 10.32
C GLY A 76 -13.57 1.49 11.22
N GLY A 77 -13.29 0.75 12.30
CA GLY A 77 -14.28 0.51 13.37
C GLY A 77 -15.34 -0.54 13.04
N GLY A 78 -15.12 -1.36 12.00
CA GLY A 78 -15.96 -2.51 11.71
C GLY A 78 -15.74 -3.67 12.69
N PRO A 79 -16.65 -4.67 12.73
CA PRO A 79 -16.50 -5.85 13.58
C PRO A 79 -15.23 -6.64 13.24
N ALA A 80 -14.66 -7.41 14.18
CA ALA A 80 -13.38 -8.11 14.01
C ALA A 80 -13.27 -8.99 12.75
N TRP A 81 -14.38 -9.51 12.23
CA TRP A 81 -14.39 -10.30 10.99
C TRP A 81 -13.99 -9.49 9.74
N THR A 82 -14.08 -8.15 9.77
CA THR A 82 -13.69 -7.28 8.65
C THR A 82 -12.18 -7.16 8.46
N ILE A 83 -11.38 -7.64 9.43
CA ILE A 83 -9.91 -7.65 9.35
C ILE A 83 -9.45 -8.54 8.19
N VAL A 84 -10.06 -9.72 8.03
CA VAL A 84 -9.69 -10.67 6.97
C VAL A 84 -9.88 -10.08 5.56
N PRO A 85 -11.06 -9.54 5.18
CA PRO A 85 -11.22 -8.92 3.87
C PRO A 85 -10.35 -7.67 3.68
N ALA A 86 -10.08 -6.89 4.74
CA ALA A 86 -9.16 -5.75 4.66
C ALA A 86 -7.72 -6.22 4.31
N LEU A 87 -7.20 -7.22 5.02
CA LEU A 87 -5.88 -7.79 4.75
C LEU A 87 -5.79 -8.42 3.36
N LEU A 88 -6.85 -9.10 2.90
CA LEU A 88 -6.91 -9.66 1.54
C LEU A 88 -6.86 -8.55 0.48
N PHE A 89 -7.54 -7.43 0.72
CA PHE A 89 -7.52 -6.30 -0.18
C PHE A 89 -6.12 -5.67 -0.28
N ASP A 90 -5.45 -5.47 0.85
CA ASP A 90 -4.06 -4.97 0.88
C ASP A 90 -3.08 -5.96 0.23
N ALA A 91 -3.25 -7.26 0.48
CA ALA A 91 -2.46 -8.32 -0.14
C ALA A 91 -2.64 -8.35 -1.66
N MET A 92 -3.88 -8.18 -2.14
CA MET A 92 -4.23 -8.11 -3.56
C MET A 92 -3.53 -6.93 -4.23
N TRP A 93 -3.59 -5.73 -3.65
CA TRP A 93 -2.88 -4.57 -4.19
C TRP A 93 -1.36 -4.74 -4.17
N GLY A 94 -0.83 -5.32 -3.09
CA GLY A 94 0.57 -5.71 -3.01
C GLY A 94 0.97 -6.69 -4.12
N ALA A 95 0.13 -7.69 -4.41
CA ALA A 95 0.36 -8.64 -5.49
C ALA A 95 0.35 -7.98 -6.87
N ILE A 96 -0.61 -7.08 -7.14
CA ILE A 96 -0.71 -6.33 -8.40
C ILE A 96 0.55 -5.47 -8.61
N ALA A 97 0.98 -4.73 -7.59
CA ALA A 97 2.23 -3.97 -7.64
C ALA A 97 3.45 -4.89 -7.83
N GLY A 98 3.42 -6.06 -7.20
CA GLY A 98 4.35 -7.16 -7.38
C GLY A 98 4.50 -7.62 -8.83
N LEU A 99 3.37 -7.81 -9.52
CA LEU A 99 3.33 -8.19 -10.93
C LEU A 99 3.90 -7.07 -11.80
N ALA A 100 3.56 -5.81 -11.51
CA ALA A 100 4.13 -4.66 -12.22
C ALA A 100 5.66 -4.60 -12.04
N ALA A 101 6.16 -4.77 -10.82
CA ALA A 101 7.60 -4.81 -10.52
C ALA A 101 8.30 -5.98 -11.23
N ALA A 102 7.69 -7.16 -11.27
CA ALA A 102 8.20 -8.30 -12.03
C ALA A 102 8.28 -7.98 -13.53
N GLY A 103 7.27 -7.29 -14.08
CA GLY A 103 7.28 -6.77 -15.45
C GLY A 103 8.48 -5.86 -15.71
N VAL A 104 8.74 -4.91 -14.82
CA VAL A 104 9.92 -4.02 -14.90
C VAL A 104 11.23 -4.82 -14.89
N GLN A 105 11.38 -5.79 -13.99
CA GLN A 105 12.59 -6.62 -13.93
C GLN A 105 12.79 -7.48 -15.19
N ARG A 106 11.71 -8.00 -15.78
CA ARG A 106 11.73 -8.79 -17.03
C ARG A 106 12.18 -7.93 -18.21
N LEU A 107 11.62 -6.73 -18.36
CA LEU A 107 12.00 -5.79 -19.43
C LEU A 107 13.47 -5.37 -19.35
N ARG A 108 14.08 -5.45 -18.16
CA ARG A 108 15.50 -5.15 -17.93
C ARG A 108 16.44 -6.35 -18.09
N GLY A 109 15.92 -7.55 -18.35
CA GLY A 109 16.74 -8.77 -18.46
C GLY A 109 17.28 -9.29 -17.13
N THR A 110 16.70 -8.87 -16.01
CA THR A 110 17.16 -9.23 -14.64
C THR A 110 16.56 -10.53 -14.13
N VAL A 111 15.47 -11.02 -14.73
CA VAL A 111 14.85 -12.31 -14.41
C VAL A 111 15.44 -13.34 -15.37
N ARG A 112 16.31 -14.23 -14.87
CA ARG A 112 16.73 -15.46 -15.54
C ARG A 112 15.91 -16.62 -15.01
#